data_AF-A0A7X3WMX8-F1
#
_entry.id   AF-A0A7X3WMX8-F1
#
_cell.length_a   1.000
_cell.length_b   1.000
_cell.length_c   1.000
_cell.angle_alpha   90.00
_cell.angle_beta   90.00
_cell.angle_gamma   90.00
#
_symmetry.space_group_name_H-M   'P 1'
#
loop_
_entity.id
_entity.type
_entity.pdbx_description
1 polymer ?
#
loop_
_entity_poly.entity_id
_entity_poly.type
_entity_poly.pdbx_seq_one_letter_code
_entity_poly.pdbx_strand_id
1 'polypeptide(L)'
;MNITLESIQLTAEDLSEYSASLSSSQELYSPTAPAEPIALFGWRDRWWLNKKPAEQVAIHYWFFDSTDKANTAADEGRKRLTSRTLLKLGGHVSAYQPVSSDEIKLGDSVWQTGANWLFVRDTIVILVAEIGGLVTAETTLAIAQKILQKIEKVLSS
;
A
#
# COMPACT_ATOMS: atom_id res chain seq x y z
N MET A 1 -21.67 -1.34 -2.21
CA MET A 1 -21.18 -2.61 -1.64
C MET A 1 -20.01 -2.26 -0.73
N ASN A 2 -19.95 -2.79 0.50
CA ASN A 2 -18.86 -2.43 1.42
C ASN A 2 -17.66 -3.36 1.18
N ILE A 3 -16.52 -2.78 0.82
CA ILE A 3 -15.26 -3.52 0.75
C ILE A 3 -14.81 -3.86 2.18
N THR A 4 -14.41 -5.11 2.40
CA THR A 4 -13.90 -5.61 3.69
C THR A 4 -12.47 -6.10 3.53
N LEU A 5 -11.70 -6.18 4.62
CA LEU A 5 -10.33 -6.70 4.59
C LEU A 5 -10.31 -8.11 3.98
N GLU A 6 -11.18 -9.00 4.46
CA GLU A 6 -11.25 -10.40 4.04
C GLU A 6 -11.49 -10.54 2.52
N SER A 7 -12.21 -9.58 1.93
CA SER A 7 -12.51 -9.60 0.49
C SER A 7 -11.31 -9.21 -0.40
N ILE A 8 -10.34 -8.46 0.13
CA ILE A 8 -9.23 -7.88 -0.66
C ILE A 8 -7.84 -8.32 -0.19
N GLN A 9 -7.72 -8.88 1.01
CA GLN A 9 -6.47 -9.34 1.57
C GLN A 9 -5.89 -10.47 0.72
N LEU A 10 -4.60 -10.41 0.40
CA LEU A 10 -3.94 -11.48 -0.36
C LEU A 10 -3.90 -12.79 0.44
N THR A 11 -4.04 -13.91 -0.26
CA THR A 11 -3.87 -15.25 0.30
C THR A 11 -2.56 -15.89 -0.16
N ALA A 12 -2.23 -17.07 0.38
CA ALA A 12 -1.07 -17.82 -0.07
C ALA A 12 -1.17 -18.22 -1.55
N GLU A 13 -2.38 -18.47 -2.05
CA GLU A 13 -2.65 -18.77 -3.45
C GLU A 13 -2.35 -17.56 -4.35
N ASP A 14 -2.72 -16.35 -3.91
CA ASP A 14 -2.46 -15.10 -4.64
C ASP A 14 -0.95 -14.87 -4.87
N LEU A 15 -0.09 -15.40 -3.99
CA LEU A 15 1.36 -15.27 -4.01
C LEU A 15 2.08 -16.62 -4.17
N SER A 16 1.41 -17.61 -4.76
CA SER A 16 1.92 -18.97 -4.89
C SER A 16 3.23 -19.06 -5.69
N GLU A 17 3.42 -18.18 -6.68
CA GLU A 17 4.66 -18.08 -7.47
C GLU A 17 5.87 -17.65 -6.62
N TYR A 18 5.65 -17.08 -5.44
CA TYR A 18 6.69 -16.60 -4.54
C TYR A 18 6.96 -17.53 -3.36
N SER A 19 6.36 -18.73 -3.28
CA SER A 19 6.55 -19.64 -2.12
C SER A 19 6.44 -18.93 -0.76
N ALA A 20 5.48 -18.00 -0.65
CA ALA A 20 5.49 -16.99 0.39
C ALA A 20 5.03 -17.51 1.75
N SER A 21 5.47 -16.88 2.83
CA SER A 21 4.91 -17.05 4.19
C SER A 21 4.37 -15.73 4.72
N LEU A 22 3.32 -15.81 5.55
CA LEU A 22 2.58 -14.67 6.05
C LEU A 22 2.63 -14.57 7.58
N SER A 23 2.75 -13.33 8.07
CA SER A 23 2.39 -12.93 9.43
C SER A 23 1.47 -11.72 9.36
N SER A 24 0.31 -11.79 10.00
CA SER A 24 -0.69 -10.72 10.00
C SER A 24 -0.84 -10.12 11.39
N SER A 25 -1.04 -8.81 11.44
CA SER A 25 -1.29 -8.08 12.69
C SER A 25 -2.23 -6.92 12.44
N GLN A 26 -3.16 -6.68 13.36
CA GLN A 26 -3.89 -5.43 13.41
C GLN A 26 -2.91 -4.29 13.67
N GLU A 27 -2.98 -3.23 12.88
CA GLU A 27 -2.10 -2.08 13.05
C GLU A 27 -2.78 -1.05 13.96
N LEU A 28 -2.46 -1.10 15.25
CA LEU A 28 -2.79 -0.01 16.18
C LEU A 28 -1.86 1.16 15.89
N TYR A 29 -2.43 2.31 15.52
CA TYR A 29 -1.78 3.62 15.36
C TYR A 29 -0.25 3.60 15.25
N SER A 30 0.24 3.41 14.03
CA SER A 30 1.65 3.51 13.67
C SER A 30 1.99 4.95 13.23
N PRO A 31 3.25 5.43 13.34
CA PRO A 31 3.70 6.65 12.65
C PRO A 31 3.50 6.61 11.12
N THR A 32 3.21 5.44 10.57
CA THR A 32 2.83 5.21 9.17
C THR A 32 1.31 5.28 8.92
N ALA A 33 0.50 5.35 9.97
CA ALA A 33 -0.95 5.50 9.86
C ALA A 33 -1.33 6.99 9.75
N PRO A 34 -2.38 7.33 8.99
CA PRO A 34 -2.97 8.66 9.06
C PRO A 34 -3.59 8.88 10.46
N ALA A 35 -3.61 10.13 10.97
CA ALA A 35 -3.92 10.50 12.38
C ALA A 35 -5.36 10.15 12.84
N GLU A 36 -5.83 10.53 14.03
CA GLU A 36 -7.23 10.29 14.44
C GLU A 36 -8.24 11.37 13.98
N PRO A 37 -9.49 11.01 13.62
CA PRO A 37 -9.99 9.67 13.30
C PRO A 37 -9.89 9.47 11.79
N ILE A 38 -8.67 9.40 11.28
CA ILE A 38 -8.43 9.48 9.84
C ILE A 38 -8.68 8.11 9.19
N ALA A 39 -8.56 6.95 9.86
CA ALA A 39 -9.03 5.65 9.34
C ALA A 39 -9.98 4.93 10.33
N LEU A 40 -11.01 4.25 9.81
CA LEU A 40 -11.95 3.41 10.57
C LEU A 40 -11.31 2.11 11.05
N PHE A 41 -10.37 1.59 10.27
CA PHE A 41 -9.70 0.31 10.51
C PHE A 41 -8.35 0.28 9.80
N GLY A 42 -7.36 -0.40 10.41
CA GLY A 42 -6.00 -0.53 9.91
C GLY A 42 -5.46 -1.95 10.10
N TRP A 43 -4.80 -2.48 9.08
CA TRP A 43 -4.25 -3.84 9.09
C TRP A 43 -2.90 -3.92 8.38
N ARG A 44 -2.00 -4.77 8.88
CA ARG A 44 -0.71 -5.02 8.26
C ARG A 44 -0.43 -6.51 8.10
N ASP A 45 -0.13 -6.90 6.86
CA ASP A 45 0.42 -8.19 6.51
C ASP A 45 1.91 -8.08 6.21
N ARG A 46 2.71 -8.98 6.75
CA ARG A 46 4.12 -9.13 6.41
C ARG A 46 4.31 -10.46 5.68
N TRP A 47 4.86 -10.36 4.47
CA TRP A 47 5.15 -11.47 3.58
C TRP A 47 6.65 -11.66 3.41
N TRP A 48 7.12 -12.90 3.52
CA TRP A 48 8.46 -13.30 3.13
C TRP A 48 8.39 -14.05 1.82
N LEU A 49 9.04 -13.52 0.79
CA LEU A 49 9.04 -14.08 -0.56
C LEU A 49 10.21 -15.05 -0.74
N ASN A 50 9.99 -16.06 -1.57
CA ASN A 50 10.93 -17.13 -1.91
C ASN A 50 11.60 -17.78 -0.70
N LYS A 51 10.93 -17.76 0.46
CA LYS A 51 11.44 -18.19 1.78
C LYS A 51 12.73 -17.49 2.21
N LYS A 52 13.01 -16.29 1.70
CA LYS A 52 14.22 -15.53 2.02
C LYS A 52 13.92 -14.43 3.03
N PRO A 53 14.64 -14.39 4.17
CA PRO A 53 14.47 -13.33 5.16
C PRO A 53 14.70 -11.92 4.63
N ALA A 54 15.44 -11.73 3.55
CA ALA A 54 15.74 -10.39 3.01
C ALA A 54 14.80 -9.96 1.86
N GLU A 55 13.96 -10.86 1.35
CA GLU A 55 12.91 -10.53 0.37
C GLU A 55 11.58 -10.38 1.12
N GLN A 56 11.39 -9.26 1.81
CA GLN A 56 10.17 -9.00 2.59
C GLN A 56 9.31 -7.91 1.96
N VAL A 57 8.00 -8.09 2.05
CA VAL A 57 7.00 -7.09 1.69
C VAL A 57 6.03 -6.90 2.86
N ALA A 58 5.82 -5.67 3.29
CA ALA A 58 4.73 -5.30 4.17
C ALA A 58 3.60 -4.68 3.35
N ILE A 59 2.37 -5.18 3.54
CA ILE A 59 1.16 -4.65 2.94
C ILE A 59 0.31 -4.06 4.05
N HIS A 60 -0.03 -2.79 3.92
CA HIS A 60 -0.89 -2.10 4.86
C HIS A 60 -2.20 -1.74 4.17
N TYR A 61 -3.30 -1.91 4.90
CA TYR A 61 -4.64 -1.55 4.47
C TYR A 61 -5.26 -0.61 5.51
N TRP A 62 -5.74 0.54 5.06
CA TRP A 62 -6.52 1.46 5.89
C TRP A 62 -7.86 1.76 5.22
N PHE A 63 -8.94 1.67 5.99
CA PHE A 63 -10.31 1.86 5.52
C PHE A 63 -10.87 3.19 6.01
N PHE A 64 -11.61 3.87 5.14
CA PHE A 64 -12.13 5.21 5.35
C PHE A 64 -13.64 5.22 5.11
N ASP A 65 -14.31 6.28 5.56
CA ASP A 65 -15.75 6.43 5.32
C ASP A 65 -16.09 6.98 3.92
N SER A 66 -15.10 7.50 3.20
CA SER A 66 -15.27 8.17 1.91
C SER A 66 -13.95 8.22 1.13
N THR A 67 -14.07 8.26 -0.19
CA THR A 67 -12.93 8.39 -1.12
C THR A 67 -12.13 9.67 -0.89
N ASP A 68 -12.80 10.78 -0.58
CA ASP A 68 -12.13 12.05 -0.29
C ASP A 68 -11.24 11.96 0.96
N LYS A 69 -11.70 11.27 2.01
CA LYS A 69 -10.88 11.04 3.21
C LYS A 69 -9.73 10.10 2.93
N ALA A 70 -9.94 9.03 2.15
CA ALA A 70 -8.85 8.13 1.75
C ALA A 70 -7.75 8.88 0.98
N ASN A 71 -8.13 9.72 0.02
CA ASN A 71 -7.19 10.54 -0.75
C ASN A 71 -6.45 11.57 0.11
N THR A 72 -7.17 12.28 0.96
CA THR A 72 -6.57 13.25 1.89
C THR A 72 -5.58 12.57 2.83
N ALA A 73 -5.96 11.42 3.38
CA ALA A 73 -5.13 10.63 4.27
C ALA A 73 -3.88 10.09 3.58
N ALA A 74 -3.98 9.64 2.33
CA ALA A 74 -2.82 9.19 1.56
C ALA A 74 -1.85 10.35 1.25
N ASP A 75 -2.35 11.52 0.86
CA ASP A 75 -1.50 12.68 0.57
C ASP A 75 -0.80 13.25 1.82
N GLU A 76 -1.48 13.23 2.97
CA GLU A 76 -0.84 13.60 4.23
C GLU A 76 0.12 12.52 4.73
N GLY A 77 -0.30 11.26 4.66
CA GLY A 77 0.44 10.09 5.11
C GLY A 77 1.76 9.93 4.37
N ARG A 78 1.78 10.11 3.03
CA ARG A 78 3.00 9.98 2.24
C ARG A 78 4.12 10.92 2.69
N LYS A 79 3.78 12.11 3.21
CA LYS A 79 4.76 13.07 3.75
C LYS A 79 5.39 12.57 5.06
N ARG A 80 4.67 11.76 5.83
CA ARG A 80 5.12 11.15 7.11
C ARG A 80 5.85 9.83 6.92
N LEU A 81 5.49 9.05 5.89
CA LEU A 81 6.16 7.80 5.52
C LEU A 81 7.64 8.01 5.15
N THR A 82 8.05 9.25 4.91
CA THR A 82 9.41 9.57 4.50
C THR A 82 10.22 10.06 5.69
N SER A 83 11.15 9.23 6.19
CA SER A 83 12.27 9.71 7.03
C SER A 83 13.28 10.54 6.22
N ARG A 84 13.22 10.43 4.88
CA ARG A 84 14.05 11.16 3.91
C ARG A 84 13.18 12.05 3.04
N THR A 85 13.21 13.34 3.33
CA THR A 85 12.72 14.38 2.44
C THR A 85 13.74 14.67 1.35
N LEU A 86 13.32 14.72 0.08
CA LEU A 86 14.15 15.21 -1.01
C LEU A 86 14.32 16.73 -0.87
N LEU A 87 15.56 17.22 -0.97
CA LEU A 87 15.83 18.66 -1.03
C LEU A 87 15.48 19.17 -2.44
N LYS A 88 14.56 20.12 -2.56
CA LYS A 88 14.33 20.90 -3.78
C LYS A 88 14.41 22.39 -3.47
N LEU A 89 14.70 23.22 -4.49
CA LEU A 89 14.56 24.68 -4.40
C LEU A 89 13.12 25.00 -4.01
N GLY A 90 12.90 25.47 -2.78
CA GLY A 90 11.57 25.68 -2.19
C GLY A 90 11.20 24.78 -1.01
N GLY A 91 12.08 23.84 -0.61
CA GLY A 91 11.94 23.09 0.64
C GLY A 91 12.01 21.57 0.48
N HIS A 92 11.44 20.88 1.47
CA HIS A 92 11.42 19.42 1.56
C HIS A 92 10.21 18.83 0.83
N VAL A 93 10.44 17.87 -0.06
CA VAL A 93 9.38 17.12 -0.75
C VAL A 93 9.43 15.66 -0.31
N SER A 94 8.25 15.05 -0.09
CA SER A 94 8.10 13.62 0.15
C SER A 94 8.86 12.79 -0.88
N ALA A 95 9.60 11.76 -0.48
CA ALA A 95 10.21 10.81 -1.42
C ALA A 95 9.16 10.04 -2.25
N TYR A 96 7.95 9.83 -1.72
CA TYR A 96 6.81 9.36 -2.51
C TYR A 96 6.36 10.45 -3.48
N GLN A 97 6.63 10.24 -4.77
CA GLN A 97 6.23 11.10 -5.89
C GLN A 97 4.99 10.53 -6.58
N PRO A 98 4.08 11.36 -7.10
CA PRO A 98 2.94 10.89 -7.87
C PRO A 98 3.43 10.15 -9.13
N VAL A 99 2.72 9.08 -9.49
CA VAL A 99 2.99 8.31 -10.71
C VAL A 99 1.98 8.72 -11.77
N SER A 100 2.43 8.86 -13.02
CA SER A 100 1.51 9.17 -14.12
C SER A 100 0.53 8.03 -14.34
N SER A 101 -0.77 8.34 -14.41
CA SER A 101 -1.84 7.37 -14.67
C SER A 101 -1.72 6.68 -16.04
N ASP A 102 -0.98 7.29 -16.96
CA ASP A 102 -0.74 6.75 -18.29
C ASP A 102 0.29 5.61 -18.29
N GLU A 103 1.16 5.57 -17.27
CA GLU A 103 2.23 4.58 -17.15
C GLU A 103 1.79 3.40 -16.27
N ILE A 104 1.14 3.69 -15.15
CA ILE A 104 0.78 2.68 -14.14
C ILE A 104 -0.65 2.92 -13.67
N LYS A 105 -1.53 1.97 -14.00
CA LYS A 105 -2.93 1.97 -13.56
C LYS A 105 -3.05 1.25 -12.22
N LEU A 106 -2.88 2.00 -11.14
CA LEU A 106 -2.92 1.46 -9.78
C LEU A 106 -3.92 2.23 -8.90
N GLY A 107 -5.22 2.12 -9.14
CA GLY A 107 -6.25 2.85 -8.38
C GLY A 107 -6.46 4.30 -8.81
N ASP A 108 -7.12 5.09 -7.95
CA ASP A 108 -7.56 6.46 -8.22
C ASP A 108 -6.43 7.49 -8.05
N SER A 109 -5.48 7.22 -7.15
CA SER A 109 -4.30 8.05 -6.92
C SER A 109 -3.13 7.19 -6.49
N VAL A 110 -1.95 7.47 -7.02
CA VAL A 110 -0.77 6.59 -6.94
C VAL A 110 0.48 7.39 -6.65
N TRP A 111 1.28 6.90 -5.70
CA TRP A 111 2.60 7.42 -5.39
C TRP A 111 3.62 6.29 -5.25
N GLN A 112 4.86 6.57 -5.63
CA GLN A 112 5.95 5.62 -5.57
C GLN A 112 7.23 6.22 -4.95
N THR A 113 7.98 5.39 -4.22
CA THR A 113 9.38 5.64 -3.88
C THR A 113 10.16 4.32 -3.94
N GLY A 114 11.12 4.21 -4.86
CA GLY A 114 11.85 2.95 -5.07
C GLY A 114 10.90 1.79 -5.38
N ALA A 115 10.98 0.70 -4.61
CA ALA A 115 10.09 -0.47 -4.72
C ALA A 115 8.81 -0.36 -3.87
N ASN A 116 8.44 0.83 -3.38
CA ASN A 116 7.27 1.01 -2.52
C ASN A 116 6.16 1.75 -3.26
N TRP A 117 4.93 1.26 -3.11
CA TRP A 117 3.74 1.78 -3.76
C TRP A 117 2.70 2.17 -2.72
N LEU A 118 2.26 3.42 -2.74
CA LEU A 118 1.12 3.90 -1.98
C LEU A 118 0.02 4.25 -2.97
N PHE A 119 -1.18 3.74 -2.78
CA PHE A 119 -2.29 4.08 -3.65
C PHE A 119 -3.63 4.08 -2.93
N VAL A 120 -4.58 4.76 -3.55
CA VAL A 120 -5.97 4.85 -3.10
C VAL A 120 -6.84 4.16 -4.13
N ARG A 121 -7.80 3.37 -3.67
CA ARG A 121 -8.91 2.93 -4.50
C ARG A 121 -10.19 2.93 -3.68
N ASP A 122 -11.20 3.63 -4.18
CA ASP A 122 -12.47 3.84 -3.48
C ASP A 122 -12.23 4.38 -2.06
N THR A 123 -12.61 3.66 -1.02
CA THR A 123 -12.54 4.06 0.39
C THR A 123 -11.32 3.49 1.11
N ILE A 124 -10.29 3.05 0.38
CA ILE A 124 -9.16 2.31 0.94
C ILE A 124 -7.83 2.93 0.51
N VAL A 125 -6.94 3.09 1.47
CA VAL A 125 -5.52 3.39 1.24
C VAL A 125 -4.73 2.10 1.40
N ILE A 126 -3.86 1.81 0.43
CA ILE A 126 -3.01 0.62 0.41
C ILE A 126 -1.56 1.06 0.28
N LEU A 127 -0.69 0.53 1.16
CA LEU A 127 0.76 0.66 1.03
C LEU A 127 1.37 -0.73 0.85
N VAL A 128 2.06 -0.93 -0.27
CA VAL A 128 2.94 -2.09 -0.51
C VAL A 128 4.38 -1.60 -0.36
N ALA A 129 5.05 -2.04 0.71
CA ALA A 129 6.39 -1.59 1.08
C ALA A 129 7.38 -2.75 1.10
N GLU A 130 8.46 -2.60 0.36
CA GLU A 130 9.64 -3.45 0.44
C GLU A 130 10.37 -3.26 1.77
N ILE A 131 10.90 -4.36 2.30
CA ILE A 131 11.75 -4.38 3.48
C ILE A 131 12.96 -5.27 3.19
N GLY A 132 14.17 -4.72 3.30
CA GLY A 132 15.43 -5.47 3.23
C GLY A 132 16.35 -5.13 2.06
N GLY A 133 15.88 -4.32 1.11
CA GLY A 133 16.60 -3.88 -0.07
C GLY A 133 16.73 -4.91 -1.21
N LEU A 134 15.95 -5.99 -1.21
CA LEU A 134 16.08 -7.07 -2.21
C LEU A 134 14.85 -7.32 -3.08
N VAL A 135 13.66 -6.81 -2.71
CA VAL A 135 12.48 -6.97 -3.58
C VAL A 135 12.46 -5.86 -4.63
N THR A 136 12.25 -6.23 -5.89
CA THR A 136 12.26 -5.26 -6.99
C THR A 136 10.96 -4.45 -7.08
N ALA A 137 11.01 -3.31 -7.76
CA ALA A 137 9.83 -2.48 -8.00
C ALA A 137 8.77 -3.21 -8.85
N GLU A 138 9.19 -4.06 -9.79
CA GLU A 138 8.31 -4.88 -10.63
C GLU A 138 7.56 -5.91 -9.79
N THR A 139 8.23 -6.54 -8.82
CA THR A 139 7.61 -7.54 -7.95
C THR A 139 6.57 -6.89 -7.04
N THR A 140 6.89 -5.76 -6.41
CA THR A 140 5.96 -5.02 -5.55
C THR A 140 4.81 -4.41 -6.35
N LEU A 141 5.03 -4.00 -7.59
CA LEU A 141 3.97 -3.57 -8.50
C LEU A 141 3.02 -4.71 -8.84
N ALA A 142 3.53 -5.90 -9.17
CA ALA A 142 2.71 -7.08 -9.45
C ALA A 142 1.83 -7.46 -8.24
N ILE A 143 2.39 -7.40 -7.02
CA ILE A 143 1.65 -7.60 -5.78
C ILE A 143 0.54 -6.54 -5.62
N ALA A 144 0.85 -5.27 -5.85
CA ALA A 144 -0.12 -4.18 -5.76
C ALA A 144 -1.27 -4.34 -6.79
N GLN A 145 -0.97 -4.80 -8.00
CA GLN A 145 -1.96 -5.09 -9.04
C GLN A 145 -2.91 -6.22 -8.65
N LYS A 146 -2.43 -7.28 -7.97
CA LYS A 146 -3.30 -8.35 -7.44
C LYS A 146 -4.31 -7.82 -6.43
N ILE A 147 -3.86 -6.94 -5.51
CA ILE A 147 -4.77 -6.28 -4.54
C ILE A 147 -5.83 -5.47 -5.28
N LEU A 148 -5.42 -4.65 -6.26
CA LEU A 148 -6.36 -3.86 -7.06
C LEU A 148 -7.39 -4.75 -7.77
N GLN A 149 -6.97 -5.86 -8.38
CA GLN A 149 -7.89 -6.80 -9.03
C GLN A 149 -8.94 -7.36 -8.08
N LYS A 150 -8.57 -7.65 -6.81
CA LYS A 150 -9.53 -8.09 -5.80
C LYS A 150 -10.51 -6.97 -5.45
N ILE A 151 -10.04 -5.73 -5.31
CA ILE A 151 -10.90 -4.56 -5.10
C ILE A 151 -11.89 -4.38 -6.26
N GLU A 152 -11.42 -4.41 -7.51
CA GLU A 152 -12.29 -4.27 -8.70
C GLU A 152 -13.35 -5.38 -8.78
N LYS A 153 -12.97 -6.61 -8.44
CA LYS A 153 -13.92 -7.74 -8.41
C LYS A 153 -15.04 -7.50 -7.40
N VAL A 154 -14.71 -6.95 -6.23
CA VAL A 154 -15.70 -6.57 -5.20
C VAL A 154 -16.57 -5.42 -5.68
N LEU A 155 -16.01 -4.40 -6.33
CA LEU A 155 -16.76 -3.23 -6.82
C LEU A 155 -17.68 -3.53 -8.01
N SER A 156 -17.37 -4.56 -8.80
CA SER A 156 -18.14 -4.98 -9.98
C SER A 156 -19.15 -6.10 -9.72
N SER A 157 -19.15 -6.67 -8.51
CA SER A 157 -20.13 -7.67 -8.06
C SER A 157 -21.39 -7.01 -7.51
#